data_AF-A0A357GYH9-F1
#
_entry.id   AF-A0A357GYH9-F1
#
_cell.length_a   1.000
_cell.length_b   1.000
_cell.length_c   1.000
_cell.angle_alpha   90.00
_cell.angle_beta   90.00
_cell.angle_gamma   90.00
#
_symmetry.space_group_name_H-M   'P 1'
#
loop_
_entity.id
_entity.type
_entity.pdbx_description
1 polymer ?
#
loop_
_entity_poly.entity_id
_entity_poly.type
_entity_poly.pdbx_seq_one_letter_code
_entity_poly.pdbx_strand_id
1 'polypeptide(L)'
;MKCFLPHFPSEKAVELMRWFGYAAHREDGFMSFVRSPFAPESRFPRFHASVYPIDGGLRVNIHLDQEDIADGQGNHQFVWAYRNPLVLDEGRRLEGFLDQAREKIFFKPPAVSPPTPKVVPRKINSNSTSKKIISFLSKQKILCRLF
;
A
#
# COMPACT_ATOMS: atom_id res chain seq x y z
N MET A 1 7.15 -15.20 -9.33
CA MET A 1 5.80 -14.59 -9.45
C MET A 1 5.82 -13.13 -9.02
N LYS A 2 4.94 -12.30 -9.59
CA LYS A 2 4.69 -10.92 -9.12
C LYS A 2 3.21 -10.81 -8.75
N CYS A 3 2.91 -10.34 -7.55
CA CYS A 3 1.56 -10.07 -7.07
C CYS A 3 1.40 -8.55 -6.88
N PHE A 4 0.27 -8.01 -7.34
CA PHE A 4 -0.06 -6.61 -7.13
C PHE A 4 -1.23 -6.48 -6.16
N LEU A 5 -1.03 -5.65 -5.14
CA LEU A 5 -1.99 -5.39 -4.07
C LEU A 5 -2.46 -3.94 -4.19
N PRO A 6 -3.52 -3.69 -5.01
CA PRO A 6 -4.04 -2.36 -5.18
C PRO A 6 -4.61 -1.84 -3.87
N HIS A 7 -4.43 -0.54 -3.63
CA HIS A 7 -4.90 0.24 -2.50
C HIS A 7 -4.39 -0.22 -1.13
N PHE A 8 -3.43 -1.15 -1.09
CA PHE A 8 -2.84 -1.58 0.18
C PHE A 8 -1.83 -0.54 0.67
N PRO A 9 -1.99 0.00 1.89
CA PRO A 9 -1.07 1.00 2.45
C PRO A 9 0.35 0.44 2.59
N SER A 10 1.34 1.18 2.08
CA SER A 10 2.73 0.69 2.04
C SER A 10 3.36 0.56 3.41
N GLU A 11 2.94 1.40 4.37
CA GLU A 11 3.34 1.34 5.77
C GLU A 11 2.89 0.06 6.47
N LYS A 12 1.89 -0.65 5.92
CA LYS A 12 1.37 -1.92 6.44
C LYS A 12 2.01 -3.15 5.80
N ALA A 13 2.98 -2.97 4.90
CA ALA A 13 3.64 -4.08 4.20
C ALA A 13 4.24 -5.13 5.16
N VAL A 14 4.88 -4.70 6.25
CA VAL A 14 5.48 -5.63 7.24
C VAL A 14 4.40 -6.46 7.94
N GLU A 15 3.32 -5.82 8.38
CA GLU A 15 2.21 -6.50 9.06
C GLU A 15 1.55 -7.52 8.12
N LEU A 16 1.34 -7.13 6.87
CA LEU A 16 0.81 -8.01 5.83
C LEU A 16 1.69 -9.24 5.61
N MET A 17 2.99 -9.05 5.43
CA MET A 17 3.91 -10.16 5.17
C MET A 17 4.01 -11.10 6.39
N ARG A 18 3.95 -10.56 7.61
CA ARG A 18 3.86 -11.37 8.84
C ARG A 18 2.59 -12.21 8.88
N TRP A 19 1.45 -11.67 8.48
CA TRP A 19 0.20 -12.43 8.37
C TRP A 19 0.28 -13.54 7.32
N PHE A 20 1.03 -13.31 6.25
CA PHE A 20 1.35 -14.36 5.29
C PHE A 20 2.35 -15.40 5.81
N GLY A 21 2.82 -15.27 7.05
CA GLY A 21 3.77 -16.19 7.67
C GLY A 21 5.22 -15.96 7.24
N TYR A 22 5.53 -14.81 6.64
CA TYR A 22 6.89 -14.46 6.29
C TYR A 22 7.59 -13.72 7.45
N ALA A 23 8.85 -14.08 7.69
CA ALA A 23 9.75 -13.37 8.58
C ALA A 23 10.46 -12.25 7.81
N ALA A 24 10.64 -11.09 8.45
CA ALA A 24 11.39 -9.99 7.84
C ALA A 24 12.87 -10.39 7.68
N HIS A 25 13.41 -10.18 6.49
CA HIS A 25 14.81 -10.31 6.17
C HIS A 25 15.29 -8.94 5.69
N ARG A 26 16.32 -8.39 6.31
CA ARG A 26 16.81 -7.05 5.92
C ARG A 26 18.09 -7.24 5.13
N GLU A 27 17.97 -7.16 3.81
CA GLU A 27 19.12 -6.97 2.92
C GLU A 27 19.23 -5.49 2.56
N ASP A 28 20.46 -5.04 2.28
CA ASP A 28 20.78 -3.62 2.13
C ASP A 28 19.84 -2.87 1.17
N GLY A 29 19.12 -1.89 1.72
CA GLY A 29 18.27 -0.94 0.98
C GLY A 29 16.86 -1.42 0.64
N PHE A 30 16.53 -2.71 0.75
CA PHE A 30 15.20 -3.23 0.40
C PHE A 30 14.56 -4.05 1.52
N MET A 31 13.22 -3.99 1.59
CA MET A 31 12.48 -4.78 2.54
C MET A 31 12.17 -6.15 1.92
N SER A 32 12.92 -7.16 2.35
CA SER A 32 12.70 -8.54 1.96
C SER A 32 12.12 -9.37 3.10
N PHE A 33 11.55 -10.51 2.72
CA PHE A 33 10.92 -11.41 3.65
C PHE A 33 11.16 -12.85 3.22
N VAL A 34 11.29 -13.74 4.18
CA VAL A 34 11.55 -15.16 3.94
C VAL A 34 10.51 -16.05 4.62
N ARG A 35 10.16 -17.16 3.97
CA ARG A 35 9.37 -18.24 4.58
C ARG A 35 9.87 -19.59 4.08
N SER A 36 10.14 -20.52 4.99
CA SER A 36 10.37 -21.91 4.57
C SER A 36 9.04 -22.63 4.28
N PRO A 37 8.91 -23.35 3.17
CA PRO A 37 7.74 -24.18 2.88
C PRO A 37 7.64 -25.45 3.75
N PHE A 38 8.75 -25.93 4.30
CA PHE A 38 8.81 -27.27 4.94
C PHE A 38 9.18 -27.22 6.42
N ALA A 39 10.13 -26.38 6.81
CA ALA A 39 10.62 -26.33 8.20
C ALA A 39 11.02 -24.90 8.58
N PRO A 40 10.50 -24.33 9.69
CA PRO A 40 10.71 -22.93 10.06
C PRO A 40 12.18 -22.48 10.10
N GLU A 41 13.10 -23.38 10.44
CA GLU A 41 14.54 -23.09 10.58
C GLU A 41 15.37 -23.51 9.36
N SER A 42 14.76 -24.08 8.31
CA SER A 42 15.53 -24.48 7.14
C SER A 42 15.98 -23.26 6.34
N ARG A 43 17.28 -23.19 6.04
CA ARG A 43 17.85 -22.17 5.16
C ARG A 43 17.36 -22.32 3.72
N PHE A 44 17.21 -23.55 3.26
CA PHE A 44 16.74 -23.88 1.91
C PHE A 44 15.89 -25.17 1.90
N PRO A 45 14.98 -25.33 0.93
CA PRO A 45 14.46 -24.26 0.07
C PRO A 45 13.65 -23.24 0.91
N ARG A 46 13.59 -21.99 0.48
CA ARG A 46 12.79 -20.93 1.13
C ARG A 46 12.16 -20.04 0.08
N PHE A 47 10.98 -19.50 0.35
CA PHE A 47 10.44 -18.39 -0.43
C PHE A 47 11.13 -17.10 -0.02
N HIS A 48 11.61 -16.35 -1.00
CA HIS A 48 12.13 -15.01 -0.82
C HIS A 48 11.19 -14.02 -1.52
N ALA A 49 10.68 -13.07 -0.74
CA ALA A 49 9.71 -12.07 -1.18
C ALA A 49 10.28 -10.66 -1.01
N SER A 50 10.37 -9.91 -2.11
CA SER A 50 10.73 -8.50 -2.10
C SER A 50 9.46 -7.65 -2.24
N VAL A 51 9.26 -6.69 -1.34
CA VAL A 51 8.09 -5.80 -1.35
C VAL A 51 8.49 -4.42 -1.80
N TYR A 52 7.79 -3.92 -2.83
CA TYR A 52 8.01 -2.59 -3.38
C TYR A 52 6.72 -1.76 -3.22
N PRO A 53 6.79 -0.60 -2.57
CA PRO A 53 5.72 0.38 -2.68
C PRO A 53 5.63 0.86 -4.13
N ILE A 54 4.42 0.97 -4.65
CA ILE A 54 4.14 1.56 -5.95
C ILE A 54 2.96 2.53 -5.82
N ASP A 55 2.75 3.39 -6.82
CA ASP A 55 1.64 4.33 -6.79
C ASP A 55 0.30 3.56 -6.67
N GLY A 56 -0.47 3.91 -5.64
CA GLY A 56 -1.73 3.25 -5.34
C GLY A 56 -1.64 1.81 -4.80
N GLY A 57 -0.49 1.31 -4.31
CA GLY A 57 -0.47 0.00 -3.63
C GLY A 57 0.91 -0.61 -3.37
N LEU A 58 0.93 -1.94 -3.29
CA LEU A 58 2.15 -2.74 -3.08
C LEU A 58 2.36 -3.74 -4.21
N ARG A 59 3.62 -3.91 -4.63
CA ARG A 59 4.05 -5.02 -5.49
C ARG A 59 4.91 -5.98 -4.68
N VAL A 60 4.54 -7.25 -4.68
CA VAL A 60 5.29 -8.33 -4.03
C VAL A 60 5.89 -9.23 -5.11
N ASN A 61 7.20 -9.38 -5.12
CA ASN A 61 7.92 -10.29 -6.02
C ASN A 61 8.41 -11.50 -5.23
N ILE A 62 8.01 -12.69 -5.63
CA ILE A 62 8.33 -13.95 -4.92
C ILE A 62 9.11 -14.88 -5.84
N HIS A 63 10.18 -15.46 -5.31
CA HIS A 63 10.92 -16.58 -5.90
C HIS A 63 11.22 -17.64 -4.86
N LEU A 64 11.59 -18.84 -5.32
CA LEU A 64 12.05 -19.92 -4.46
C LEU A 64 13.57 -19.95 -4.47
N ASP A 65 14.14 -19.57 -3.33
CA ASP A 65 15.54 -19.75 -3.00
C ASP A 65 15.82 -21.24 -2.78
N GLN A 66 16.74 -21.80 -3.55
CA GLN A 66 17.28 -23.14 -3.39
C GLN A 66 18.80 -23.04 -3.27
N GLU A 67 19.38 -23.91 -2.45
CA GLU A 67 20.83 -24.01 -2.30
C GLU A 67 21.42 -24.54 -3.60
N ASP A 68 22.41 -23.82 -4.13
CA ASP A 68 23.29 -24.35 -5.14
C ASP A 68 24.26 -25.35 -4.48
N ILE A 69 24.28 -26.56 -5.00
CA ILE A 69 25.10 -27.67 -4.51
C ILE A 69 26.61 -27.34 -4.64
N ALA A 70 26.98 -26.44 -5.56
CA ALA A 70 28.37 -26.11 -5.85
C ALA A 70 28.99 -25.10 -4.88
N ASP A 71 28.25 -24.09 -4.41
CA ASP A 71 28.78 -22.99 -3.60
C ASP A 71 28.00 -22.69 -2.31
N GLY A 72 26.91 -23.43 -2.04
CA GLY A 72 26.07 -23.25 -0.85
C GLY A 72 25.30 -21.92 -0.84
N GLN A 73 25.29 -21.18 -1.95
CA GLN A 73 24.54 -19.93 -2.07
C GLN A 73 23.12 -20.17 -2.61
N GLY A 74 22.23 -19.21 -2.36
CA GLY A 74 20.89 -19.25 -2.93
C GLY A 74 20.90 -18.93 -4.42
N ASN A 75 20.08 -19.62 -5.20
CA ASN A 75 19.84 -19.42 -6.64
C ASN A 75 19.12 -18.10 -7.03
N HIS A 76 19.04 -17.10 -6.15
CA HIS A 76 18.24 -15.87 -6.31
C HIS A 76 18.55 -15.07 -7.58
N GLN A 77 19.79 -15.15 -8.09
CA GLN A 77 20.22 -14.51 -9.33
C GLN A 77 19.62 -15.13 -10.61
N PHE A 78 19.04 -16.34 -10.54
CA PHE A 78 18.61 -17.05 -11.73
C PHE A 78 17.12 -16.91 -12.03
N VAL A 79 16.78 -16.65 -13.30
CA VAL A 79 15.40 -16.45 -13.77
C VAL A 79 14.49 -17.65 -13.46
N TRP A 80 15.05 -18.87 -13.44
CA TRP A 80 14.29 -20.08 -13.16
C TRP A 80 13.77 -20.15 -11.71
N ALA A 81 14.39 -19.45 -10.76
CA ALA A 81 13.93 -19.38 -9.37
C ALA A 81 12.50 -18.79 -9.24
N TYR A 82 12.08 -18.00 -10.24
CA TYR A 82 10.73 -17.41 -10.31
C TYR A 82 9.68 -18.31 -10.97
N ARG A 83 10.09 -19.39 -11.63
CA ARG A 83 9.23 -20.28 -12.45
C ARG A 83 8.94 -21.64 -11.79
N ASN A 84 9.34 -21.81 -10.54
CA ASN A 84 9.09 -23.05 -9.79
C ASN A 84 7.58 -23.23 -9.49
N PRO A 85 6.98 -24.42 -9.68
CA PRO A 85 5.57 -24.68 -9.36
C PRO A 85 5.18 -24.29 -7.92
N LEU A 86 6.09 -24.46 -6.96
CA LEU A 86 5.86 -24.05 -5.57
C LEU A 86 5.64 -22.55 -5.43
N VAL A 87 6.21 -21.73 -6.31
CA VAL A 87 5.98 -20.28 -6.34
C VAL A 87 4.56 -19.95 -6.83
N LEU A 88 3.99 -20.78 -7.74
CA LEU A 88 2.61 -20.61 -8.20
C LEU A 88 1.61 -21.00 -7.11
N ASP A 89 1.84 -22.13 -6.44
CA ASP A 89 1.01 -22.56 -5.32
C ASP A 89 1.06 -21.57 -4.16
N GLU A 90 2.24 -21.02 -3.90
CA GLU A 90 2.40 -19.94 -2.95
C GLU A 90 1.61 -18.69 -3.34
N GLY A 91 1.63 -18.34 -4.63
CA GLY A 91 0.78 -17.29 -5.17
C GLY A 91 -0.69 -17.45 -4.84
N ARG A 92 -1.23 -18.63 -5.16
CA ARG A 92 -2.64 -18.97 -4.89
C ARG A 92 -2.95 -18.92 -3.39
N ARG A 93 -2.02 -19.37 -2.55
CA ARG A 93 -2.15 -19.28 -1.09
C ARG A 93 -2.30 -17.83 -0.66
N LEU A 94 -1.43 -16.94 -1.14
CA LEU A 94 -1.47 -15.51 -0.78
C LEU A 94 -2.74 -14.83 -1.28
N GLU A 95 -3.20 -15.14 -2.49
CA GLU A 95 -4.49 -14.67 -3.02
C GLU A 95 -5.65 -15.08 -2.10
N GLY A 96 -5.71 -16.34 -1.68
CA GLY A 96 -6.72 -16.82 -0.75
C GLY A 96 -6.66 -16.13 0.63
N PHE A 97 -5.47 -15.78 1.13
CA PHE A 97 -5.34 -14.97 2.34
C PHE A 97 -5.80 -13.53 2.14
N LEU A 98 -5.55 -12.93 0.98
CA LEU A 98 -5.96 -11.56 0.67
C LEU A 98 -7.46 -11.42 0.58
N ASP A 99 -8.16 -12.40 0.01
CA ASP A 99 -9.62 -12.39 -0.03
C ASP A 99 -10.20 -12.37 1.39
N GLN A 100 -9.67 -13.21 2.29
CA GLN A 100 -10.05 -13.21 3.71
C GLN A 100 -9.62 -11.94 4.46
N ALA A 101 -8.46 -11.39 4.12
CA ALA A 101 -7.92 -10.20 4.76
C ALA A 101 -8.66 -8.94 4.31
N ARG A 102 -9.13 -8.86 3.06
CA ARG A 102 -9.93 -7.75 2.55
C ARG A 102 -11.20 -7.55 3.35
N GLU A 103 -11.85 -8.65 3.71
CA GLU A 103 -13.03 -8.61 4.58
C GLU A 103 -12.74 -8.07 5.98
N LYS A 104 -11.52 -8.26 6.51
CA LYS A 104 -11.15 -7.89 7.88
C LYS A 104 -10.44 -6.54 8.00
N ILE A 105 -9.58 -6.19 7.05
CA ILE A 105 -8.76 -4.96 7.05
C ILE A 105 -9.51 -3.79 6.39
N PHE A 106 -10.24 -4.04 5.29
CA PHE A 106 -10.82 -2.98 4.46
C PHE A 106 -12.30 -2.67 4.76
N PHE A 107 -12.95 -3.39 5.69
CA PHE A 107 -14.31 -3.07 6.16
C PHE A 107 -14.34 -1.98 7.26
N LYS A 108 -13.58 -0.90 7.07
CA LYS A 108 -14.16 0.40 7.40
C LYS A 108 -14.62 0.99 6.08
N PRO A 109 -15.90 0.80 5.68
CA PRO A 109 -16.42 1.57 4.55
C PRO A 109 -16.07 3.04 4.80
N PRO A 110 -15.62 3.80 3.77
CA PRO A 110 -15.40 5.23 3.95
C PRO A 110 -16.65 5.76 4.61
N ALA A 111 -16.50 6.41 5.77
CA ALA A 111 -17.63 6.90 6.54
C ALA A 111 -18.49 7.67 5.55
N VAL A 112 -19.68 7.14 5.25
CA VAL A 112 -20.64 7.81 4.39
C VAL A 112 -20.78 9.17 5.04
N SER A 113 -20.26 10.20 4.39
CA SER A 113 -20.31 11.54 4.94
C SER A 113 -21.79 11.80 5.20
N PRO A 114 -22.18 12.20 6.44
CA PRO A 114 -23.58 12.46 6.72
C PRO A 114 -24.07 13.43 5.64
N PRO A 115 -25.28 13.20 5.08
CA PRO A 115 -25.81 14.03 4.02
C PRO A 115 -25.67 15.48 4.48
N THR A 116 -24.94 16.26 3.68
CA THR A 116 -24.67 17.66 3.98
C THR A 116 -26.02 18.29 4.29
N PRO A 117 -26.24 18.86 5.50
CA PRO A 117 -27.52 19.46 5.81
C PRO A 117 -27.80 20.49 4.72
N LYS A 118 -28.94 20.33 4.02
CA LYS A 118 -29.36 21.26 2.98
C LYS A 118 -29.27 22.65 3.58
N VAL A 119 -28.34 23.46 3.07
CA VAL A 119 -28.23 24.87 3.45
C VAL A 119 -29.56 25.50 3.04
N VAL A 120 -30.47 25.65 4.01
CA VAL A 120 -31.70 26.40 3.79
C VAL A 120 -31.24 27.83 3.55
N PRO A 121 -31.49 28.42 2.35
CA PRO A 121 -31.12 29.79 2.11
C PRO A 121 -31.86 30.66 3.14
N ARG A 122 -31.08 31.26 4.04
CA ARG A 122 -31.59 32.21 5.02
C ARG A 122 -32.13 33.39 4.22
N LYS A 123 -33.46 33.55 4.17
CA LYS A 123 -34.09 34.75 3.59
C LYS A 123 -33.53 35.96 4.33
N ILE A 124 -32.68 36.72 3.64
CA ILE A 124 -32.24 38.03 4.10
C ILE A 124 -33.45 38.94 3.95
N ASN A 125 -34.12 39.24 5.06
CA ASN A 125 -35.08 40.33 5.11
C ASN A 125 -34.29 41.64 5.02
N SER A 126 -34.19 42.19 3.82
CA SER A 126 -33.68 43.54 3.60
C SER A 126 -34.76 44.55 3.94
N ASN A 127 -34.96 44.82 5.23
CA ASN A 127 -35.62 46.04 5.67
C ASN A 127 -34.57 47.05 6.12
N SER A 128 -34.24 47.94 5.19
CA SER A 128 -34.04 49.38 5.39
C SER A 128 -33.58 49.84 6.77
N THR A 129 -32.35 50.32 6.91
CA THR A 129 -32.04 51.74 7.23
C THR A 129 -30.54 51.92 7.38
N SER A 130 -29.95 52.78 6.55
CA SER A 130 -28.91 53.78 6.90
C SER A 130 -28.04 54.11 5.69
N LYS A 131 -28.46 55.16 4.98
CA LYS A 131 -27.56 56.00 4.20
C LYS A 131 -26.49 56.59 5.15
N LYS A 132 -25.30 56.79 4.57
CA LYS A 132 -24.15 57.58 5.06
C LYS A 132 -23.27 56.92 6.10
N ILE A 133 -22.09 56.48 5.66
CA ILE A 133 -20.74 56.85 6.12
C ILE A 133 -19.79 56.40 4.98
N ILE A 134 -19.39 57.33 4.09
CA ILE A 134 -17.99 57.82 3.98
C ILE A 134 -17.05 56.67 3.58
N SER A 135 -16.80 56.45 2.29
CA SER A 135 -15.65 57.00 1.56
C SER A 135 -14.37 57.05 2.39
N PHE A 136 -13.65 55.94 2.51
CA PHE A 136 -12.25 55.98 2.91
C PHE A 136 -11.47 54.88 2.19
N LEU A 137 -10.59 55.32 1.28
CA LEU A 137 -9.37 54.64 0.80
C LEU A 137 -9.57 53.34 0.00
N SER A 138 -9.54 53.35 -1.34
CA SER A 138 -8.38 53.65 -2.20
C SER A 138 -7.12 52.84 -1.86
N LYS A 139 -6.71 52.02 -2.84
CA LYS A 139 -5.34 51.57 -3.16
C LYS A 139 -4.74 50.42 -2.35
N GLN A 140 -4.72 49.23 -2.98
CA GLN A 140 -3.56 48.34 -3.17
C GLN A 140 -4.06 47.18 -4.07
N LYS A 141 -3.95 47.21 -5.40
CA LYS A 141 -2.79 47.01 -6.29
C LYS A 141 -1.99 45.72 -6.00
N ILE A 142 -1.90 44.87 -7.06
CA ILE A 142 -0.72 44.10 -7.52
C ILE A 142 -0.46 42.80 -6.74
N LEU A 143 0.00 41.66 -7.27
CA LEU A 143 0.21 41.03 -8.60
C LEU A 143 0.89 39.67 -8.28
N CYS A 144 1.01 38.80 -9.29
CA CYS A 144 1.87 37.57 -9.36
C CYS A 144 1.22 36.33 -8.73
N ARG A 145 0.76 35.31 -9.49
CA ARG A 145 1.27 34.66 -10.72
C ARG A 145 2.66 34.03 -10.52
N LEU A 146 2.64 32.69 -10.53
CA LEU A 146 3.72 31.73 -10.84
C LEU A 146 4.89 31.66 -9.84
N PHE A 147 4.94 30.57 -9.09
CA PHE A 147 5.97 29.53 -9.23
C PHE A 147 5.32 28.16 -8.98
#